data_AF-A0A7X3VB57-F1
#
_entry.id   AF-A0A7X3VB57-F1
#
_cell.length_a   1.000
_cell.length_b   1.000
_cell.length_c   1.000
_cell.angle_alpha   90.00
_cell.angle_beta   90.00
_cell.angle_gamma   90.00
#
_symmetry.space_group_name_H-M   'P 1'
#
loop_
_entity.id
_entity.type
_entity.pdbx_description
1 polymer ?
#
loop_
_entity_poly.entity_id
_entity_poly.type
_entity_poly.pdbx_seq_one_letter_code
_entity_poly.pdbx_strand_id
1 'polypeptide(L)' 'MPGSPGKGSTSKPEPTPTPKRKDTRNCSDFDTWAEAQAFFESEGGPSSDPHRLDGDGDGTACQSLPGAPGKPA' A
#
# COMPACT_ATOMS: atom_id res chain seq x y z
N MET A 1 30.65 21.45 3.77
CA MET A 1 29.97 21.10 2.51
C MET A 1 28.47 21.32 2.72
N PRO A 2 27.85 22.34 2.12
CA PRO A 2 26.40 22.52 2.13
C PRO A 2 25.72 21.53 1.17
N GLY A 3 24.62 20.92 1.62
CA GLY A 3 23.57 20.36 0.78
C GLY A 3 23.70 18.89 0.37
N SER A 4 22.83 18.05 0.92
CA SER A 4 22.02 17.15 0.10
C SER A 4 20.65 16.96 0.76
N PRO A 5 19.59 17.58 0.22
CA PRO A 5 18.21 17.24 0.58
C PRO A 5 17.85 15.93 -0.13
N GLY A 6 17.17 15.04 0.59
CA GLY A 6 16.71 13.76 0.06
C GLY A 6 15.42 13.30 0.74
N LYS A 7 14.46 14.20 0.93
CA LYS A 7 13.04 13.84 1.04
C LYS A 7 12.59 13.36 -0.34
N GLY A 8 12.20 12.10 -0.46
CA GLY A 8 11.21 11.66 -1.45
C GLY A 8 10.29 10.67 -0.76
N SER A 9 8.96 10.82 -0.67
CA SER A 9 8.01 11.75 -1.31
C SER A 9 8.24 11.97 -2.79
N THR A 10 8.17 10.88 -3.55
CA THR A 10 7.72 10.95 -4.95
C THR A 10 6.33 10.33 -5.02
N SER A 11 5.31 11.18 -4.96
CA SER A 11 4.03 10.88 -5.59
C SER A 11 4.21 11.00 -7.12
N LYS A 12 3.89 9.91 -7.85
CA LYS A 12 3.18 9.89 -9.15
C LYS A 12 3.93 10.33 -10.45
N PRO A 13 3.56 9.91 -11.70
CA PRO A 13 2.87 8.70 -12.23
C PRO A 13 3.64 7.96 -13.37
N GLU A 14 3.32 6.70 -13.67
CA GLU A 14 3.25 6.25 -15.08
C GLU A 14 2.24 5.08 -15.25
N PRO A 15 1.07 5.31 -15.88
CA PRO A 15 0.19 4.24 -16.32
C PRO A 15 0.67 3.76 -17.69
N THR A 16 1.57 2.78 -17.72
CA THR A 16 1.76 2.01 -18.96
C THR A 16 0.60 1.02 -19.07
N PRO A 17 -0.29 1.11 -20.08
CA PRO A 17 -1.38 0.14 -20.24
C PRO A 17 -0.80 -1.14 -20.85
N THR A 18 -0.07 -1.90 -20.04
CA THR A 18 0.30 -3.28 -20.40
C THR A 18 -0.70 -4.19 -19.71
N PRO A 19 -1.40 -5.09 -20.41
CA PRO A 19 -2.44 -5.92 -19.81
C PRO A 19 -1.79 -7.00 -18.95
N LYS A 20 -1.33 -6.65 -17.75
CA LYS A 20 -0.91 -7.64 -16.76
C LYS A 20 -2.17 -8.15 -16.08
N ARG A 21 -2.80 -9.11 -16.77
CA ARG A 21 -3.74 -10.05 -16.18
C ARG A 21 -3.16 -10.62 -14.90
N LYS A 22 -4.03 -10.66 -13.88
CA LYS A 22 -3.82 -10.80 -12.43
C LYS A 22 -3.63 -9.45 -11.75
N ASP A 23 -4.72 -8.92 -11.20
CA ASP A 23 -4.71 -7.82 -10.24
C ASP A 23 -3.75 -8.21 -9.11
N THR A 24 -2.50 -7.77 -9.17
CA THR A 24 -1.53 -7.90 -8.07
C THR A 24 -1.33 -6.50 -7.52
N ARG A 25 -2.40 -5.91 -6.99
CA ARG A 25 -2.33 -4.61 -6.33
C ARG A 25 -1.64 -4.86 -4.99
N ASN A 26 -0.44 -4.32 -4.82
CA ASN A 26 0.33 -4.44 -3.59
C ASN A 26 0.33 -3.09 -2.87
N CYS A 27 0.88 -3.06 -1.66
CA CYS A 27 1.00 -1.83 -0.87
C CYS A 27 1.74 -0.70 -1.60
N SER A 28 2.70 -1.02 -2.48
CA SER A 28 3.42 -0.02 -3.27
C SER A 28 2.59 0.63 -4.38
N ASP A 29 1.40 0.10 -4.70
CA ASP A 29 0.47 0.69 -5.67
C ASP A 29 -0.39 1.80 -5.06
N PHE A 30 -0.39 1.95 -3.73
CA PHE A 30 -1.20 2.94 -3.02
C PHE A 30 -0.32 4.04 -2.44
N ASP A 31 -0.75 5.29 -2.60
CA ASP A 31 -0.07 6.45 -2.01
C ASP A 31 -0.33 6.54 -0.49
N THR A 32 -1.47 6.03 -0.01
CA THR A 32 -1.89 6.12 1.40
C THR A 32 -2.43 4.80 1.96
N TRP A 33 -2.28 4.61 3.28
CA TRP A 33 -2.85 3.47 3.98
C TRP A 33 -4.38 3.39 3.81
N ALA A 34 -5.06 4.54 3.85
CA ALA A 34 -6.52 4.59 3.74
C ALA A 34 -7.04 4.00 2.42
N GLU A 35 -6.35 4.26 1.30
CA GLU A 35 -6.69 3.65 0.00
C GLU A 35 -6.43 2.15 -0.02
N ALA A 36 -5.29 1.71 0.54
CA ALA A 36 -4.95 0.30 0.63
C ALA A 36 -5.93 -0.48 1.54
N GLN A 37 -6.31 0.09 2.68
CA GLN A 37 -7.27 -0.48 3.62
C GLN A 37 -8.65 -0.59 2.98
N ALA A 38 -9.13 0.47 2.31
CA ALA A 38 -10.42 0.43 1.63
C ALA A 38 -10.47 -0.64 0.54
N PHE A 39 -9.37 -0.81 -0.21
CA PHE A 39 -9.24 -1.88 -1.19
C PHE A 39 -9.23 -3.26 -0.53
N PHE A 40 -8.45 -3.44 0.54
CA PHE A 40 -8.40 -4.68 1.32
C PHE A 40 -9.77 -5.09 1.87
N GLU A 41 -10.51 -4.16 2.48
CA GLU A 41 -11.87 -4.40 2.96
C GLU A 41 -12.82 -4.75 1.81
N SER A 42 -12.66 -4.10 0.65
CA SER A 42 -13.45 -4.39 -0.55
C SER A 42 -13.17 -5.77 -1.15
N GLU A 43 -11.95 -6.28 -1.01
CA GLU A 43 -11.56 -7.62 -1.49
C GLU A 43 -11.96 -8.73 -0.50
N GLY A 44 -12.46 -8.38 0.69
CA GLY A 44 -12.88 -9.33 1.73
C GLY A 44 -11.88 -9.50 2.88
N GLY A 45 -10.90 -8.62 2.99
CA GLY A 45 -10.06 -8.47 4.17
C GLY A 45 -10.92 -8.13 5.40
N PRO A 46 -10.58 -8.65 6.60
CA PRO A 46 -9.40 -9.42 6.95
C PRO A 46 -9.49 -10.94 6.70
N SER A 47 -10.65 -11.44 6.27
CA SER A 47 -10.87 -12.89 6.11
C SER A 47 -10.24 -13.47 4.83
N SER A 48 -10.09 -12.63 3.80
CA SER A 48 -9.53 -13.01 2.52
C SER A 48 -8.54 -11.96 2.07
N ASP A 49 -7.25 -12.30 2.12
CA ASP A 49 -6.16 -11.45 1.66
C ASP A 49 -5.41 -12.10 0.47
N PRO A 50 -6.04 -12.16 -0.71
CA PRO A 50 -5.43 -12.78 -1.89
C PRO A 50 -4.22 -11.98 -2.40
N HIS A 51 -4.16 -10.69 -2.08
CA HIS A 51 -3.07 -9.78 -2.47
C HIS A 51 -1.95 -9.70 -1.45
N ARG A 52 -2.09 -10.36 -0.29
CA ARG A 52 -1.14 -10.30 0.84
C ARG A 52 -0.84 -8.86 1.27
N LEU A 53 -1.86 -8.01 1.27
CA LEU A 53 -1.78 -6.62 1.73
C LEU A 53 -1.57 -6.54 3.24
N ASP A 54 -2.13 -7.49 3.99
CA ASP A 54 -1.97 -7.67 5.43
C ASP A 54 -1.09 -8.91 5.67
N GLY A 55 0.23 -8.69 5.64
CA GLY A 55 1.20 -9.76 5.81
C GLY A 55 1.18 -10.39 7.21
N ASP A 56 0.64 -9.67 8.18
CA ASP A 56 0.63 -9.98 9.61
C ASP A 56 -0.68 -10.68 10.02
N GLY A 57 -1.74 -10.50 9.23
CA GLY A 57 -3.07 -11.05 9.46
C GLY A 57 -3.81 -10.34 10.60
N ASP A 58 -3.52 -9.06 10.84
CA ASP A 58 -4.06 -8.29 11.95
C ASP A 58 -5.28 -7.42 11.58
N GLY A 59 -5.68 -7.49 10.31
CA GLY A 59 -6.76 -6.75 9.66
C GLY A 59 -6.40 -5.35 9.19
N THR A 60 -5.11 -5.01 9.17
CA THR A 60 -4.60 -3.71 8.73
C THR A 60 -3.73 -3.92 7.49
N ALA A 61 -4.29 -3.65 6.32
CA ALA A 61 -3.53 -3.72 5.08
C ALA A 61 -2.46 -2.64 5.03
N CYS A 62 -1.28 -2.98 4.52
CA CYS A 62 -0.25 -2.03 4.14
C CYS A 62 0.12 -1.04 5.25
N GLN A 63 0.30 -1.55 6.46
CA GLN A 63 0.71 -0.79 7.64
C GLN A 63 2.05 -0.04 7.50
N SER A 64 2.82 -0.33 6.45
CA SER A 64 4.02 0.43 6.06
C SER A 64 3.71 1.77 5.36
N LEU A 65 2.46 2.00 4.94
CA LEU A 65 2.07 3.23 4.25
C LEU A 65 1.82 4.39 5.23
N PRO A 66 2.05 5.63 4.79
CA PRO A 66 1.76 6.80 5.60
C PRO A 66 0.27 6.88 5.92
N GLY A 67 -0.04 7.15 7.19
CA GLY A 67 -1.41 7.24 7.70
C GLY A 67 -1.98 5.93 8.27
N ALA A 68 -1.21 4.83 8.25
CA ALA A 68 -1.59 3.63 8.99
C ALA A 68 -1.75 3.94 10.48
N PRO A 69 -2.78 3.41 11.16
CA PRO A 69 -2.91 3.50 12.61
C PRO A 69 -1.76 2.69 13.19
N GLY A 70 -0.62 3.38 13.42
CA GLY A 70 0.63 2.79 13.83
C GLY A 70 0.38 1.92 15.05
N LYS A 71 0.51 0.61 14.87
CA LYS A 71 0.56 -0.28 16.01
C LYS A 71 1.88 -0.01 16.72
N PRO A 72 1.88 0.24 18.05
CA PRO A 72 3.12 0.06 18.79
C PRO A 72 3.51 -1.41 18.62
N ALA A 73 4.77 -1.61 18.23
CA ALA A 73 5.39 -2.91 17.98
C ALA A 73 5.18 -3.92 19.11
#